data_AF-F2RTF1-F1
#
_entry.id   AF-F2RTF1-F1
#
_cell.length_a   1.000
_cell.length_b   1.000
_cell.length_c   1.000
_cell.angle_alpha   90.00
_cell.angle_beta   90.00
_cell.angle_gamma   90.00
#
_symmetry.space_group_name_H-M   'P 1'
#
loop_
_entity.id
_entity.type
_entity.pdbx_description
1 polymer ?
#
loop_
_entity_poly.entity_id
_entity_poly.type
_entity_poly.pdbx_seq_one_letter_code
_entity_poly.pdbx_strand_id
1 'polypeptide(L)'
;MAWRASERLMETIRHYASFPATGVSLRQMVQFGDKPSTGTLFRASQFLSEELPIRLAHRVRELGDLPDGLNEMPSIKKVQDWYAQSFE
;
A
#
# COMPACT_ATOMS: atom_id res chain seq x y z
N MET A 1 4.39 -23.31 6.08
CA MET A 1 5.59 -22.57 5.65
C MET A 1 5.37 -21.11 5.97
N ALA A 2 6.37 -20.41 6.51
CA ALA A 2 6.31 -18.95 6.64
C ALA A 2 6.40 -18.34 5.24
N TRP A 3 5.49 -17.42 4.91
CA TRP A 3 5.54 -16.65 3.66
C TRP A 3 6.86 -15.85 3.62
N ARG A 4 7.44 -15.66 2.43
CA ARG A 4 8.67 -14.89 2.25
C ARG A 4 8.63 -14.17 0.91
N ALA A 5 8.86 -12.87 0.93
CA ALA A 5 8.90 -12.06 -0.27
C ALA A 5 10.02 -12.53 -1.23
N SER A 6 9.71 -12.59 -2.53
CA SER A 6 10.72 -12.79 -3.57
C SER A 6 11.54 -11.52 -3.80
N GLU A 7 12.76 -11.64 -4.33
CA GLU A 7 13.59 -10.47 -4.67
C GLU A 7 12.87 -9.55 -5.67
N ARG A 8 12.22 -10.13 -6.68
CA ARG A 8 11.41 -9.38 -7.67
C ARG A 8 10.26 -8.61 -7.04
N LEU A 9 9.57 -9.20 -6.06
CA LEU A 9 8.52 -8.51 -5.31
C LEU A 9 9.08 -7.30 -4.57
N MET A 10 10.23 -7.47 -3.90
CA MET A 10 10.88 -6.37 -3.18
C MET A 10 11.38 -5.25 -4.10
N GLU A 11 11.88 -5.58 -5.29
CA GLU A 11 12.23 -4.58 -6.32
C GLU A 11 11.00 -3.79 -6.77
N THR A 12 9.88 -4.48 -7.00
CA THR A 12 8.61 -3.86 -7.39
C THR A 12 8.09 -2.93 -6.29
N ILE A 13 8.14 -3.38 -5.03
CA ILE A 13 7.79 -2.56 -3.86
C ILE A 13 8.67 -1.30 -3.81
N ARG A 14 9.99 -1.41 -4.01
CA ARG A 14 10.89 -0.25 -4.03
C ARG A 14 10.53 0.74 -5.14
N HIS A 15 10.16 0.23 -6.31
CA HIS A 15 9.70 1.07 -7.42
C HIS A 15 8.44 1.85 -7.05
N TYR A 16 7.40 1.18 -6.54
CA TYR A 16 6.15 1.84 -6.17
C TYR A 16 6.31 2.80 -4.97
N ALA A 17 7.20 2.49 -4.03
CA ALA A 17 7.52 3.38 -2.91
C ALA A 17 8.24 4.68 -3.33
N SER A 18 8.68 4.80 -4.58
CA SER A 18 9.26 6.04 -5.11
C SER A 18 8.19 7.05 -5.57
N PHE A 19 6.96 6.59 -5.79
CA PHE A 19 5.86 7.46 -6.23
C PHE A 19 5.21 8.18 -5.05
N PRO A 20 4.84 9.47 -5.20
CA PRO A 20 4.09 10.17 -4.16
C PRO A 20 2.66 9.61 -4.05
N ALA A 21 2.14 9.50 -2.83
CA ALA A 21 0.75 9.12 -2.60
C ALA A 21 -0.22 10.28 -2.90
N THR A 22 -1.37 9.96 -3.48
CA THR A 22 -2.38 10.97 -3.84
C THR A 22 -3.17 11.41 -2.63
N GLY A 23 -3.13 12.70 -2.29
CA GLY A 23 -3.98 13.26 -1.24
C GLY A 23 -5.46 13.29 -1.65
N VAL A 24 -6.34 12.77 -0.80
CA VAL A 24 -7.80 12.86 -0.98
C VAL A 24 -8.39 13.68 0.16
N SER A 25 -9.04 14.79 -0.16
CA SER A 25 -9.73 15.62 0.82
C SER A 25 -11.05 14.98 1.26
N LEU A 26 -11.51 15.33 2.47
CA LEU A 26 -12.83 14.92 2.96
C LEU A 26 -13.96 15.35 2.02
N ARG A 27 -13.85 16.55 1.41
CA ARG A 27 -14.82 17.04 0.43
C ARG A 27 -14.90 16.12 -0.80
N GLN A 28 -13.76 15.73 -1.37
CA GLN A 28 -13.73 14.81 -2.51
C GLN A 28 -14.32 13.45 -2.15
N MET A 29 -14.00 12.93 -0.95
CA MET A 29 -14.53 11.65 -0.48
C MET A 29 -16.06 11.65 -0.39
N VAL A 30 -16.65 12.70 0.21
CA VAL A 30 -18.11 12.84 0.33
C VAL A 30 -18.75 13.02 -1.05
N GLN A 31 -18.21 13.89 -1.89
CA GLN A 31 -18.76 14.14 -3.24
C GLN A 31 -18.71 12.91 -4.14
N PHE A 32 -17.67 12.09 -4.00
CA PHE A 32 -17.53 10.86 -4.77
C PHE A 32 -18.56 9.79 -4.37
N GLY A 33 -18.90 9.72 -3.07
CA GLY A 33 -19.82 8.73 -2.51
C GLY A 33 -21.31 9.11 -2.52
N ASP A 34 -21.65 10.39 -2.76
CA ASP A 34 -23.02 10.91 -2.60
C ASP A 34 -24.06 10.18 -3.48
N LYS A 35 -23.73 9.90 -4.75
CA LYS A 35 -24.61 9.18 -5.69
C LYS A 35 -23.83 8.11 -6.45
N PRO A 36 -23.75 6.88 -5.92
CA PRO A 36 -23.02 5.80 -6.59
C PRO A 36 -23.69 5.41 -7.92
N SER A 37 -22.86 5.11 -8.91
CA SER A 37 -23.24 4.65 -10.24
C SER A 37 -22.17 3.70 -10.76
N THR A 38 -22.45 2.95 -11.82
CA THR A 38 -21.44 2.11 -12.47
C THR A 38 -20.21 2.90 -12.88
N GLY A 39 -20.40 4.15 -13.35
CA GLY A 39 -19.30 5.03 -13.74
C GLY A 39 -18.48 5.60 -12.57
N THR A 40 -19.06 5.74 -11.39
CA THR A 40 -18.28 6.11 -10.19
C THR A 40 -17.57 4.90 -9.60
N LEU A 41 -18.20 3.72 -9.58
CA LEU A 41 -17.53 2.48 -9.17
C LEU A 41 -16.32 2.14 -10.04
N PHE A 42 -16.44 2.28 -11.36
CA PHE A 42 -15.32 2.07 -12.28
C PHE A 42 -14.14 3.02 -11.98
N ARG A 43 -14.44 4.32 -11.78
CA ARG A 43 -13.43 5.30 -11.39
C ARG A 43 -12.81 5.00 -10.02
N ALA A 44 -13.60 4.48 -9.07
CA ALA A 44 -13.11 4.05 -7.77
C ALA A 44 -12.11 2.90 -7.91
N SER A 45 -12.47 1.89 -8.71
CA SER A 45 -11.59 0.75 -8.97
C SER A 45 -10.30 1.15 -9.67
N GLN A 46 -10.36 2.07 -10.65
CA GLN A 46 -9.15 2.58 -11.31
C GLN A 46 -8.24 3.30 -10.32
N PHE A 47 -8.80 4.24 -9.54
CA PHE A 47 -8.04 4.95 -8.51
C PHE A 47 -7.39 3.99 -7.52
N LEU A 48 -8.14 3.01 -6.99
CA LEU A 48 -7.61 2.04 -6.03
C LEU A 48 -6.55 1.13 -6.66
N SER A 49 -6.71 0.74 -7.93
CA SER A 49 -5.73 -0.11 -8.62
C SER A 49 -4.38 0.56 -8.81
N GLU A 50 -4.36 1.90 -8.92
CA GLU A 50 -3.14 2.69 -9.05
C GLU A 50 -2.57 3.09 -7.67
N GLU A 51 -3.45 3.50 -6.75
CA GLU A 51 -3.05 4.12 -5.48
C GLU A 51 -2.73 3.08 -4.38
N LEU A 52 -3.42 1.94 -4.33
CA LEU A 52 -3.19 0.92 -3.29
C LEU A 52 -1.75 0.37 -3.33
N PRO A 53 -1.19 -0.01 -4.49
CA PRO A 53 0.21 -0.47 -4.55
C PRO A 53 1.18 0.57 -3.99
N ILE A 54 1.01 1.85 -4.30
CA ILE A 54 1.86 2.94 -3.80
C ILE A 54 1.80 2.99 -2.26
N ARG A 55 0.60 2.97 -1.69
CA ARG A 55 0.41 3.05 -0.22
C ARG A 55 0.94 1.83 0.51
N LEU A 56 0.71 0.64 -0.01
CA LEU A 56 1.22 -0.60 0.58
C LEU A 56 2.75 -0.64 0.51
N ALA A 57 3.34 -0.24 -0.62
CA ALA A 57 4.78 -0.16 -0.79
C ALA A 57 5.45 0.81 0.20
N HIS A 58 4.83 1.98 0.44
CA HIS A 58 5.28 2.89 1.50
C HIS A 58 5.29 2.23 2.87
N ARG A 59 4.24 1.47 3.24
CA ARG A 59 4.19 0.79 4.54
C ARG A 59 5.27 -0.29 4.68
N VAL A 60 5.52 -1.07 3.62
CA VAL A 60 6.61 -2.06 3.64
C VAL A 60 7.96 -1.39 3.87
N ARG A 61 8.23 -0.28 3.17
CA ARG A 61 9.48 0.49 3.33
C ARG A 61 9.60 1.10 4.72
N GLU A 62 8.57 1.83 5.17
CA GLU A 62 8.55 2.49 6.48
C GLU A 62 8.79 1.51 7.63
N LEU A 63 8.17 0.33 7.59
CA LEU A 63 8.37 -0.71 8.61
C LEU A 63 9.77 -1.33 8.56
N GLY A 64 10.37 -1.43 7.36
CA GLY A 64 11.73 -1.93 7.18
C GLY A 64 12.82 -0.96 7.63
N ASP A 65 12.52 0.34 7.56
CA ASP A 65 13.45 1.43 7.89
C ASP A 65 13.31 1.92 9.34
N LEU A 66 12.48 1.25 10.17
CA LEU A 66 12.32 1.62 11.58
C LEU A 66 13.67 1.53 12.34
N PRO A 67 13.99 2.53 13.18
CA PRO A 67 15.28 2.63 13.87
C PRO A 67 15.39 1.66 15.05
N ASP A 68 16.56 1.65 15.69
CA ASP A 68 16.82 1.00 16.98
C ASP A 68 16.53 -0.52 17.02
N GLY A 69 16.61 -1.18 15.86
CA GLY A 69 16.30 -2.61 15.71
C GLY A 69 14.81 -2.93 15.80
N LEU A 70 13.92 -1.94 15.81
CA LEU A 70 12.47 -2.15 15.81
C LEU A 70 12.01 -2.94 14.57
N ASN A 71 12.62 -2.68 13.42
CA ASN A 71 12.39 -3.45 12.19
C ASN A 71 12.74 -4.95 12.34
N GLU A 72 13.57 -5.31 13.32
CA GLU A 72 13.94 -6.70 13.58
C GLU A 72 12.93 -7.46 14.43
N MET A 73 12.04 -6.74 15.14
CA MET A 73 11.03 -7.32 16.02
C MET A 73 10.11 -8.29 15.26
N PRO A 74 9.83 -9.49 15.80
CA PRO A 74 8.97 -10.47 15.11
C PRO A 74 7.57 -9.95 14.77
N SER A 75 6.99 -9.09 15.62
CA SER A 75 5.68 -8.47 15.36
C SER A 75 5.73 -7.51 14.18
N ILE A 76 6.80 -6.73 14.04
CA ILE A 76 6.99 -5.78 12.94
C ILE A 76 7.22 -6.52 11.62
N LYS A 77 8.11 -7.51 11.62
CA LYS A 77 8.33 -8.38 10.45
C LYS A 77 7.04 -9.03 9.97
N LYS A 78 6.23 -9.56 10.89
CA LYS A 78 4.93 -10.16 10.56
C LYS A 78 3.97 -9.18 9.88
N VAL A 79 3.91 -7.94 10.37
CA VAL A 79 3.04 -6.91 9.76
C VAL A 79 3.61 -6.43 8.42
N GLN A 80 4.93 -6.28 8.31
CA GLN A 80 5.60 -5.96 7.06
C GLN A 80 5.31 -7.03 5.99
N ASP A 81 5.38 -8.31 6.37
CA ASP A 81 5.06 -9.44 5.50
C ASP A 81 3.59 -9.40 5.04
N TRP A 82 2.65 -9.05 5.93
CA TRP A 82 1.24 -8.86 5.53
C TRP A 82 1.03 -7.73 4.52
N TYR A 83 1.75 -6.61 4.69
CA TYR A 83 1.70 -5.53 3.71
C TYR A 83 2.29 -5.96 2.36
N ALA A 84 3.41 -6.67 2.38
CA ALA A 84 4.06 -7.14 1.16
C ALA A 84 3.24 -8.25 0.46
N GLN A 85 2.56 -9.12 1.21
CA GLN A 85 1.61 -10.09 0.68
C GLN A 85 0.35 -9.42 0.10
N SER A 86 -0.12 -8.32 0.69
CA SER A 86 -1.28 -7.59 0.17
C SER A 86 -0.93 -6.76 -1.09
N PHE A 87 0.36 -6.51 -1.33
CA PHE A 87 0.85 -5.81 -2.51
C PHE A 87 0.97 -6.74 -3.72
N GLU A 88 1.28 -8.01 -3.48
CA GLU A 88 1.36 -9.08 -4.49
C GLU A 88 0.01 -9.35 -5.17
#